data_AF-A0A7J8YNS4-F1
#
_entry.id   AF-A0A7J8YNS4-F1
#
_cell.length_a   1.000
_cell.length_b   1.000
_cell.length_c   1.000
_cell.angle_alpha   90.00
_cell.angle_beta   90.00
_cell.angle_gamma   90.00
#
_symmetry.space_group_name_H-M   'P 1'
#
loop_
_entity.id
_entity.type
_entity.pdbx_description
1 polymer ?
#
loop_
_entity_poly.entity_id
_entity_poly.type
_entity_poly.pdbx_seq_one_letter_code
_entity_poly.pdbx_strand_id
1 'polypeptide(L)'
;MGEDLFWAIRGGGGGSFGIVLAWKLKLVPVPANVTVFTVSKTLEQNATKLVHQWQYIAHKLPKEIHTSIIISRVNSSENEKMTVQASFTGIFLGSTDELVPLMEEKFPQLGIVKEDCFEMSWAESNLCATQCPIGVSLETLLERSQKSVLSKTFFKAKSDYVKQLIPESAFQGLWPKFYEDEAKFASMVFVAFGGKMEEISETESPYPHSAGNLYSILYVVDWEEEENKTLKSS
;
A
#
# COMPACT_ATOMS: atom_id res chain seq x y z
N MET A 1 -32.98 9.32 6.66
CA MET A 1 -31.76 9.97 7.19
C MET A 1 -31.58 11.25 6.40
N GLY A 2 -31.31 12.38 7.07
CA GLY A 2 -31.05 13.65 6.37
C GLY A 2 -29.68 13.65 5.69
N GLU A 3 -29.50 14.51 4.69
CA GLU A 3 -28.28 14.56 3.87
C GLU A 3 -27.03 14.90 4.70
N ASP A 4 -27.12 15.84 5.66
CA ASP A 4 -25.96 16.23 6.48
C ASP A 4 -25.44 15.07 7.33
N LEU A 5 -26.34 14.31 7.94
CA LEU A 5 -25.96 13.12 8.72
C LEU A 5 -25.43 12.01 7.81
N PHE A 6 -26.04 11.82 6.63
CA PHE A 6 -25.56 10.84 5.67
C PHE A 6 -24.17 11.20 5.12
N TRP A 7 -23.90 12.48 4.91
CA TRP A 7 -22.59 12.99 4.57
C TRP A 7 -21.58 12.70 5.70
N ALA A 8 -21.91 13.07 6.94
CA ALA A 8 -21.02 12.91 8.09
C ALA A 8 -20.57 11.46 8.34
N ILE A 9 -21.47 10.48 8.19
CA ILE A 9 -21.12 9.08 8.42
C ILE A 9 -20.28 8.44 7.30
N ARG A 10 -20.20 9.05 6.11
CA ARG A 10 -19.44 8.55 4.95
C ARG A 10 -17.96 8.97 4.94
N GLY A 11 -17.37 9.20 6.11
CA GLY A 11 -15.95 9.56 6.25
C GLY A 11 -15.57 10.25 7.55
N GLY A 12 -16.55 10.75 8.32
CA GLY A 12 -16.32 11.55 9.53
C GLY A 12 -16.00 10.75 10.81
N GLY A 13 -15.78 9.43 10.68
CA GLY A 13 -15.50 8.53 11.80
C GLY A 13 -16.75 7.89 12.39
N GLY A 14 -16.71 6.56 12.56
CA GLY A 14 -17.86 5.75 12.96
C GLY A 14 -18.34 5.94 14.40
N GLY A 15 -17.56 6.61 15.26
CA GLY A 15 -17.86 6.76 16.70
C GLY A 15 -18.58 8.04 17.10
N SER A 16 -18.75 9.00 16.19
CA SER A 16 -19.18 10.37 16.54
C SER A 16 -20.67 10.65 16.35
N PHE A 17 -21.33 9.93 15.44
CA PHE A 17 -22.67 10.27 14.94
C PHE A 17 -23.74 9.20 15.21
N GLY A 18 -23.43 8.22 16.05
CA GLY A 18 -24.33 7.13 16.45
C GLY A 18 -23.78 5.74 16.13
N ILE A 19 -24.64 4.73 16.25
CA ILE A 19 -24.29 3.33 15.99
C ILE A 19 -24.84 2.93 14.62
N VAL A 20 -23.94 2.71 13.65
CA VAL A 20 -24.34 2.25 12.31
C VAL A 20 -24.73 0.79 12.37
N LEU A 21 -25.97 0.47 11.99
CA LEU A 21 -26.48 -0.90 11.99
C LEU A 21 -26.25 -1.64 10.65
N ALA A 22 -26.29 -0.93 9.53
CA ALA A 22 -26.15 -1.50 8.21
C ALA A 22 -25.72 -0.46 7.17
N TRP A 23 -25.09 -0.92 6.08
CA TRP A 23 -24.75 -0.12 4.90
C TRP A 23 -25.46 -0.67 3.67
N LYS A 24 -25.96 0.24 2.81
CA LYS A 24 -26.40 -0.11 1.45
C LYS A 24 -25.31 0.30 0.47
N LEU A 25 -24.59 -0.69 -0.06
CA LEU A 25 -23.45 -0.47 -0.95
C LEU A 25 -23.90 -0.46 -2.42
N LYS A 26 -23.22 0.33 -3.25
CA LYS A 26 -23.34 0.29 -4.71
C LYS A 26 -22.18 -0.56 -5.24
N LEU A 27 -22.49 -1.72 -5.82
CA LEU A 27 -21.47 -2.55 -6.47
C LEU A 27 -20.95 -1.87 -7.72
N VAL A 28 -19.69 -2.12 -8.04
CA VAL A 28 -19.00 -1.58 -9.21
C VAL A 28 -18.62 -2.72 -10.15
N PRO A 29 -18.65 -2.49 -11.48
CA PRO A 29 -18.18 -3.49 -12.44
C PRO A 29 -16.67 -3.66 -12.31
N VAL A 30 -16.22 -4.91 -12.36
CA VAL A 30 -14.81 -5.29 -12.46
C VAL A 30 -14.67 -6.32 -13.58
N PRO A 31 -13.56 -6.32 -14.34
CA PRO A 31 -13.27 -7.38 -15.28
C PRO A 31 -13.25 -8.75 -14.59
N ALA A 32 -13.54 -9.80 -15.34
CA ALA A 32 -13.51 -11.17 -14.81
C ALA A 32 -12.10 -11.54 -14.32
N ASN A 33 -11.07 -11.10 -15.05
CA ASN A 33 -9.66 -11.27 -14.71
C ASN A 33 -9.00 -9.90 -14.55
N VAL A 34 -8.15 -9.78 -13.53
CA VAL A 34 -7.28 -8.63 -13.25
C VAL A 34 -5.84 -9.13 -13.17
N THR A 35 -4.88 -8.23 -13.34
CA THR A 35 -3.46 -8.55 -13.24
C THR A 35 -2.86 -7.94 -11.98
N VAL A 36 -2.21 -8.75 -11.15
CA VAL A 36 -1.42 -8.30 -10.00
C VAL A 36 0.06 -8.40 -10.38
N PHE A 37 0.87 -7.43 -9.99
CA PHE A 37 2.33 -7.52 -10.13
C PHE A 37 3.05 -7.20 -8.83
N THR A 38 4.24 -7.74 -8.65
CA THR A 38 5.16 -7.39 -7.57
C THR A 38 6.59 -7.42 -8.07
N VAL A 39 7.27 -6.28 -8.00
CA VAL A 39 8.70 -6.15 -8.32
C VAL A 39 9.43 -5.60 -7.12
N SER A 40 10.38 -6.37 -6.59
CA SER A 40 11.18 -5.96 -5.43
C SER A 40 12.57 -5.52 -5.85
N LYS A 41 13.03 -4.39 -5.28
CA LYS A 41 14.37 -3.84 -5.51
C LYS A 41 15.01 -3.49 -4.18
N THR A 42 16.27 -3.87 -3.98
CA THR A 42 17.04 -3.48 -2.81
C THR A 42 17.77 -2.15 -3.03
N LEU A 43 18.36 -1.57 -1.98
CA LEU A 43 19.17 -0.35 -2.12
C LEU A 43 20.32 -0.53 -3.11
N GLU A 44 20.96 -1.69 -3.13
CA GLU A 44 22.05 -2.05 -4.05
C GLU A 44 21.56 -2.12 -5.51
N GLN A 45 20.28 -2.39 -5.71
CA GLN A 45 19.60 -2.46 -7.01
C GLN A 45 18.94 -1.12 -7.39
N ASN A 46 19.43 0.01 -6.85
CA ASN A 46 18.93 1.36 -7.10
C ASN A 46 17.49 1.64 -6.63
N ALA A 47 17.00 0.97 -5.59
CA ALA A 47 15.66 1.21 -5.04
C ALA A 47 15.37 2.69 -4.74
N THR A 48 16.33 3.44 -4.18
CA THR A 48 16.18 4.88 -3.89
C THR A 48 15.72 5.67 -5.11
N LYS A 49 16.37 5.43 -6.26
CA LYS A 49 16.08 6.13 -7.50
C LYS A 49 14.73 5.72 -8.07
N LEU A 50 14.37 4.44 -7.97
CA LEU A 50 13.08 3.92 -8.41
C LEU A 50 11.92 4.44 -7.57
N VAL A 51 12.07 4.48 -6.24
CA VAL A 51 11.09 5.10 -5.33
C VAL A 51 10.93 6.58 -5.68
N HIS A 52 12.05 7.29 -5.89
CA HIS A 52 12.01 8.69 -6.29
C HIS A 52 11.27 8.90 -7.62
N GLN A 53 11.55 8.09 -8.65
CA GLN A 53 10.87 8.13 -9.95
C GLN A 53 9.38 7.79 -9.86
N TRP A 54 9.02 6.78 -9.06
CA TRP A 54 7.64 6.36 -8.87
C TRP A 54 6.75 7.52 -8.42
N GLN A 55 7.24 8.44 -7.57
CA GLN A 55 6.48 9.62 -7.14
C GLN A 55 5.97 10.48 -8.32
N TYR A 56 6.73 10.57 -9.42
CA TYR A 56 6.37 11.38 -10.59
C TYR A 56 5.32 10.69 -11.48
N ILE A 57 5.27 9.35 -11.43
CA ILE A 57 4.58 8.51 -12.40
C ILE A 57 3.27 7.99 -11.82
N ALA A 58 3.30 7.48 -10.59
CA ALA A 58 2.24 6.69 -10.00
C ALA A 58 0.87 7.38 -10.04
N HIS A 59 0.83 8.68 -9.74
CA HIS A 59 -0.41 9.46 -9.73
C HIS A 59 -0.97 9.83 -11.11
N LYS A 60 -0.18 9.63 -12.16
CA LYS A 60 -0.53 9.92 -13.56
C LYS A 60 -0.83 8.67 -14.37
N LEU A 61 -0.70 7.50 -13.76
CA LEU A 61 -1.03 6.26 -14.43
C LEU A 61 -2.55 6.21 -14.75
N PRO A 62 -2.96 5.40 -15.73
CA PRO A 62 -4.37 5.22 -16.05
C PRO A 62 -5.20 4.79 -14.83
N LYS A 63 -6.50 5.07 -14.83
CA LYS A 63 -7.38 4.77 -13.68
C LYS A 63 -7.53 3.28 -13.41
N GLU A 64 -7.21 2.47 -14.41
CA GLU A 64 -7.28 1.02 -14.40
C GLU A 64 -6.14 0.41 -13.59
N ILE A 65 -5.05 1.14 -13.29
CA ILE A 65 -3.94 0.65 -12.45
C ILE A 65 -3.91 1.36 -11.10
N HIS A 66 -3.81 0.56 -10.05
CA HIS A 66 -3.44 1.00 -8.71
C HIS A 66 -2.05 0.47 -8.38
N THR A 67 -1.18 1.31 -7.82
CA THR A 67 0.17 0.91 -7.43
C THR A 67 0.53 1.44 -6.03
N SER A 68 1.32 0.65 -5.32
CA SER A 68 1.86 1.00 -4.02
C SER A 68 3.31 0.54 -3.89
N ILE A 69 4.04 1.11 -2.94
CA ILE A 69 5.38 0.63 -2.55
C ILE A 69 5.32 0.20 -1.10
N ILE A 70 5.79 -1.01 -0.81
CA ILE A 70 6.04 -1.48 0.55
C ILE A 70 7.55 -1.45 0.77
N ILE A 71 8.00 -0.69 1.76
CA ILE A 71 9.41 -0.54 2.12
C ILE A 71 9.62 -1.17 3.49
N SER A 72 10.56 -2.11 3.57
CA SER A 72 10.93 -2.78 4.82
C SER A 72 12.38 -3.25 4.78
N ARG A 73 12.90 -3.62 5.95
CA ARG A 73 14.20 -4.28 6.06
C ARG A 73 14.06 -5.77 5.74
N VAL A 74 14.97 -6.31 4.93
CA VAL A 74 15.04 -7.72 4.55
C VAL A 74 16.47 -8.25 4.63
N ASN A 75 16.63 -9.57 4.71
CA ASN A 75 17.94 -10.21 4.53
C ASN A 75 18.31 -10.18 3.04
N SER A 76 19.47 -9.61 2.69
CA SER A 76 19.97 -9.62 1.32
C SER A 76 20.34 -11.04 0.88
N SER A 77 19.94 -11.41 -0.34
CA SER A 77 20.29 -12.68 -0.98
C SER A 77 21.75 -12.75 -1.42
N GLU A 78 22.43 -11.61 -1.59
CA GLU A 78 23.79 -11.57 -2.15
C GLU A 78 24.89 -11.69 -1.09
N ASN A 79 24.68 -11.17 0.12
CA ASN A 79 25.75 -11.02 1.12
C ASN A 79 25.33 -11.40 2.55
N GLU A 80 24.14 -11.98 2.76
CA GLU A 80 23.56 -12.29 4.08
C GLU A 80 23.46 -11.08 5.04
N LYS A 81 23.71 -9.87 4.55
CA LYS A 81 23.55 -8.62 5.31
C LYS A 81 22.13 -8.10 5.17
N MET A 82 21.64 -7.47 6.23
CA MET A 82 20.38 -6.72 6.16
C MET A 82 20.49 -5.59 5.13
N THR A 83 19.43 -5.40 4.33
CA THR A 83 19.27 -4.25 3.43
C THR A 83 17.82 -3.76 3.47
N VAL A 84 17.56 -2.57 2.93
CA VAL A 84 16.21 -2.06 2.72
C VAL A 84 15.73 -2.49 1.33
N GLN A 85 14.53 -3.04 1.27
CA GLN A 85 13.86 -3.41 0.03
C GLN A 85 12.63 -2.54 -0.17
N ALA A 86 12.45 -2.07 -1.41
CA ALA A 86 11.22 -1.47 -1.90
C ALA A 86 10.52 -2.47 -2.82
N SER A 87 9.34 -2.92 -2.42
CA SER A 87 8.47 -3.82 -3.18
C SER A 87 7.38 -2.99 -3.84
N PHE A 88 7.50 -2.82 -5.16
CA PHE A 88 6.53 -2.14 -6.00
C PHE A 88 5.44 -3.14 -6.34
N THR A 89 4.23 -2.86 -5.87
CA THR A 89 3.06 -3.72 -6.09
C THR A 89 1.99 -2.96 -6.85
N GLY A 90 1.09 -3.69 -7.49
CA GLY A 90 -0.09 -3.07 -8.06
C GLY A 90 -1.12 -4.07 -8.56
N ILE A 91 -2.31 -3.53 -8.83
CA ILE A 91 -3.44 -4.22 -9.41
C ILE A 91 -3.86 -3.45 -10.65
N PHE A 92 -4.00 -4.14 -11.78
CA PHE A 92 -4.45 -3.60 -13.04
C PHE A 92 -5.75 -4.27 -13.49
N LEU A 93 -6.75 -3.46 -13.82
CA LEU A 93 -8.05 -3.89 -14.33
C LEU A 93 -7.97 -4.22 -15.82
N GLY A 94 -7.09 -5.17 -16.15
CA GLY A 94 -6.83 -5.65 -17.51
C GLY A 94 -5.87 -6.83 -17.50
N SER A 95 -5.41 -7.21 -18.68
CA SER A 95 -4.51 -8.36 -18.89
C SER A 95 -3.03 -8.00 -18.72
N THR A 96 -2.19 -9.03 -18.56
CA THR A 96 -0.73 -8.90 -18.52
C THR A 96 -0.19 -8.37 -19.84
N ASP A 97 -0.81 -8.75 -20.97
CA ASP A 97 -0.43 -8.30 -22.31
C ASP A 97 -0.70 -6.80 -22.54
N GLU A 98 -1.58 -6.19 -21.74
CA GLU A 98 -1.82 -4.74 -21.74
C GLU A 98 -0.96 -4.03 -20.69
N LEU A 99 -0.76 -4.65 -19.51
CA LEU A 99 0.02 -4.08 -18.41
C LEU A 99 1.49 -3.89 -18.76
N VAL A 100 2.13 -4.93 -19.32
CA VAL A 100 3.59 -4.91 -19.55
C VAL A 100 3.97 -3.79 -20.54
N PRO A 101 3.32 -3.64 -21.72
CA PRO A 101 3.60 -2.52 -22.62
C PRO A 101 3.31 -1.15 -22.01
N LEU A 102 2.23 -1.03 -21.21
CA LEU A 102 1.90 0.22 -20.52
C LEU A 102 3.01 0.62 -19.54
N MET A 103 3.53 -0.33 -18.76
CA MET A 103 4.59 -0.08 -17.80
C MET A 103 5.95 0.15 -18.48
N GLU A 104 6.20 -0.48 -19.63
CA GLU A 104 7.38 -0.18 -20.45
C GLU A 104 7.32 1.26 -21.01
N GLU A 105 6.15 1.75 -21.37
CA GLU A 105 5.98 3.14 -21.83
C GLU A 105 6.11 4.15 -20.68
N LYS A 106 5.44 3.89 -19.55
CA LYS A 106 5.31 4.88 -18.46
C LYS A 106 6.40 4.80 -17.41
N PHE A 107 6.91 3.60 -17.13
CA PHE A 107 7.92 3.36 -16.10
C PHE A 107 8.90 2.23 -16.46
N PRO A 108 9.62 2.33 -17.59
CA PRO A 108 10.52 1.27 -18.07
C PRO A 108 11.62 0.92 -17.07
N GLN A 109 12.04 1.86 -16.22
CA GLN A 109 13.11 1.63 -15.24
C GLN A 109 12.71 0.61 -14.15
N LEU A 110 11.42 0.41 -13.91
CA LEU A 110 10.96 -0.63 -12.99
C LEU A 110 11.25 -2.03 -13.55
N GLY A 111 11.20 -2.18 -14.88
CA GLY A 111 11.55 -3.40 -15.59
C GLY A 111 10.60 -4.56 -15.30
N ILE A 112 9.29 -4.29 -15.28
CA ILE A 112 8.26 -5.34 -15.12
C ILE A 112 8.32 -6.28 -16.32
N VAL A 113 8.36 -7.58 -16.04
CA VAL A 113 8.21 -8.64 -17.06
C VAL A 113 6.95 -9.46 -16.79
N LYS A 114 6.59 -10.34 -17.74
CA LYS A 114 5.38 -11.16 -17.63
C LYS A 114 5.44 -12.10 -16.44
N GLU A 115 6.63 -12.54 -16.06
CA GLU A 115 6.88 -13.45 -14.95
C GLU A 115 6.62 -12.79 -13.58
N ASP A 116 6.63 -11.46 -13.52
CA ASP A 116 6.27 -10.69 -12.31
C ASP A 116 4.74 -10.52 -12.16
N CYS A 117 3.97 -10.93 -13.18
CA CYS A 117 2.54 -10.67 -13.30
C CYS A 117 1.72 -11.96 -13.11
N PHE A 118 0.60 -11.82 -12.41
CA PHE A 118 -0.33 -12.91 -12.13
C PHE A 118 -1.75 -12.47 -12.48
N GLU A 119 -2.36 -13.16 -13.46
CA GLU A 119 -3.78 -12.98 -13.78
C GLU A 119 -4.65 -13.83 -12.86
N MET A 120 -5.68 -13.22 -12.31
CA MET A 120 -6.61 -13.86 -11.38
C MET A 120 -7.93 -13.11 -11.33
N SER A 121 -8.94 -13.63 -10.64
CA SER A 121 -10.17 -12.89 -10.41
C SER A 121 -9.95 -11.71 -9.45
N TRP A 122 -10.82 -10.71 -9.52
CA TRP A 122 -10.80 -9.57 -8.59
C TRP A 122 -10.93 -10.01 -7.11
N ALA A 123 -11.64 -11.10 -6.83
CA ALA A 123 -11.75 -11.62 -5.46
C ALA A 123 -10.42 -12.20 -4.97
N GLU A 124 -9.69 -12.94 -5.82
CA GLU A 124 -8.40 -13.53 -5.50
C GLU A 124 -7.31 -12.47 -5.30
N SER A 125 -7.36 -11.36 -6.06
CA SER A 125 -6.38 -10.28 -5.92
C SER A 125 -6.41 -9.62 -4.53
N ASN A 126 -7.57 -9.64 -3.85
CA ASN A 126 -7.69 -9.12 -2.48
C ASN A 126 -6.90 -9.97 -1.46
N LEU A 127 -6.69 -11.28 -1.73
CA LEU A 127 -5.84 -12.15 -0.90
C LEU A 127 -4.35 -11.93 -1.21
N CYS A 128 -3.98 -11.68 -2.47
CA CYS A 128 -2.59 -11.39 -2.82
C CYS A 128 -2.10 -10.06 -2.22
N ALA A 129 -2.98 -9.04 -2.16
CA ALA A 129 -2.67 -7.75 -1.55
C ALA A 129 -2.35 -7.83 -0.05
N THR A 130 -2.77 -8.89 0.65
CA THR A 130 -2.52 -9.10 2.08
C THR A 130 -1.27 -9.94 2.38
N GLN A 131 -0.36 -10.09 1.42
CA GLN A 131 0.85 -10.94 1.54
C GLN A 131 0.52 -12.42 1.80
N CYS A 132 -0.70 -12.90 1.46
CA CYS A 132 -1.01 -14.32 1.51
C CYS A 132 -0.36 -15.04 0.31
N PRO A 133 0.09 -16.29 0.48
CA PRO A 133 0.62 -17.06 -0.63
C PRO A 133 -0.45 -17.25 -1.71
N ILE A 134 -0.02 -17.24 -2.97
CA ILE A 134 -0.87 -17.53 -4.14
C ILE A 134 -1.48 -18.93 -3.95
N GLY A 135 -2.79 -19.06 -4.20
CA GLY A 135 -3.51 -20.35 -4.13
C GLY A 135 -4.24 -20.62 -2.81
N VAL A 136 -4.36 -19.63 -1.92
CA VAL A 136 -5.24 -19.70 -0.75
C VAL A 136 -6.71 -19.64 -1.21
N SER A 137 -7.56 -20.49 -0.61
CA SER A 137 -9.00 -20.53 -0.91
C SER A 137 -9.69 -19.20 -0.59
N LEU A 138 -10.62 -18.78 -1.46
CA LEU A 138 -11.49 -17.62 -1.20
C LEU A 138 -12.32 -17.77 0.08
N GLU A 139 -12.56 -18.99 0.54
CA GLU A 139 -13.27 -19.26 1.80
C GLU A 139 -12.56 -18.66 3.02
N THR A 140 -11.23 -18.46 2.94
CA THR A 140 -10.47 -17.77 3.99
C THR A 140 -10.94 -16.34 4.23
N LEU A 141 -11.54 -15.66 3.23
CA LEU A 141 -12.15 -14.33 3.42
C LEU A 141 -13.37 -14.36 4.36
N LEU A 142 -13.98 -15.53 4.58
CA LEU A 142 -15.09 -15.72 5.52
C LEU A 142 -14.61 -15.97 6.95
N GLU A 143 -13.34 -16.32 7.14
CA GLU A 143 -12.76 -16.61 8.45
C GLU A 143 -12.53 -15.33 9.26
N ARG A 144 -13.45 -15.05 10.20
CA ARG A 144 -13.30 -13.96 11.17
C ARG A 144 -12.37 -14.28 12.34
N SER A 145 -11.86 -15.52 12.40
CA SER A 145 -10.95 -16.01 13.43
C SER A 145 -9.48 -15.73 13.12
N GLN A 146 -9.17 -15.08 12.00
CA GLN A 146 -7.80 -14.67 11.69
C GLN A 146 -7.28 -13.79 12.82
N LYS A 147 -6.57 -14.45 13.73
CA LYS A 147 -5.43 -13.88 14.41
C LYS A 147 -4.45 -13.47 13.31
N SER A 148 -4.69 -12.31 12.70
CA SER A 148 -3.73 -11.69 11.79
C SER A 148 -2.36 -11.77 12.45
N VAL A 149 -1.27 -11.89 11.68
CA VAL A 149 0.08 -11.77 12.26
C VAL A 149 0.19 -10.47 13.08
N LEU A 150 -0.54 -9.42 12.67
CA LEU A 150 -0.73 -8.16 13.39
C LEU A 150 -1.54 -8.25 14.69
N SER A 151 -2.34 -9.30 14.89
CA SER A 151 -3.16 -9.48 16.10
C SER A 151 -2.37 -10.03 17.29
N LYS A 152 -1.11 -10.43 17.08
CA LYS A 152 -0.23 -10.95 18.13
C LYS A 152 0.86 -9.96 18.53
N THR A 153 1.00 -8.87 17.79
CA THR A 153 1.99 -7.82 18.03
C THR A 153 1.30 -6.53 18.43
N PHE A 154 1.99 -5.72 19.22
CA PHE A 154 1.61 -4.33 19.39
C PHE A 154 2.12 -3.54 18.18
N PHE A 155 1.42 -2.46 17.85
CA PHE A 155 1.86 -1.62 16.75
C PHE A 155 1.59 -0.15 17.01
N LYS A 156 2.38 0.69 16.36
CA LYS A 156 2.14 2.12 16.25
C LYS A 156 2.17 2.49 14.78
N ALA A 157 1.08 3.12 14.33
CA ALA A 157 0.97 3.65 12.99
C ALA A 157 0.80 5.18 13.00
N LYS A 158 1.36 5.83 11.98
CA LYS A 158 1.11 7.23 11.61
C LYS A 158 0.99 7.31 10.09
N SER A 159 0.38 8.37 9.57
CA SER A 159 0.31 8.59 8.13
C SER A 159 0.49 10.06 7.78
N ASP A 160 0.94 10.30 6.54
CA ASP A 160 1.09 11.61 5.93
C ASP A 160 0.54 11.59 4.49
N TYR A 161 0.27 12.78 3.93
CA TYR A 161 -0.09 12.95 2.52
C TYR A 161 0.95 13.81 1.83
N VAL A 162 1.45 13.32 0.70
CA VAL A 162 2.51 13.99 -0.05
C VAL A 162 1.90 14.78 -1.19
N LYS A 163 2.10 16.10 -1.17
CA LYS A 163 1.66 17.02 -2.25
C LYS A 163 2.79 17.45 -3.18
N GLN A 164 4.03 17.35 -2.71
CA GLN A 164 5.23 17.69 -3.45
C GLN A 164 6.26 16.57 -3.30
N LEU A 165 6.99 16.33 -4.37
CA LEU A 165 7.93 15.23 -4.48
C LEU A 165 9.02 15.33 -3.41
N ILE A 166 9.24 14.25 -2.68
CA ILE A 166 10.31 14.12 -1.70
C ILE A 166 11.63 13.97 -2.49
N PRO A 167 12.66 14.79 -2.23
CA PRO A 167 13.93 14.69 -2.94
C PRO A 167 14.66 13.38 -2.58
N GLU A 168 15.47 12.87 -3.51
CA GLU A 168 16.24 11.64 -3.31
C GLU A 168 17.09 11.66 -2.02
N SER A 169 17.67 12.81 -1.68
CA SER A 169 18.48 12.98 -0.47
C SER A 169 17.71 12.75 0.83
N ALA A 170 16.40 13.01 0.86
CA ALA A 170 15.58 12.74 2.03
C ALA A 170 15.38 11.23 2.23
N PHE A 171 15.23 10.46 1.15
CA PHE A 171 15.22 9.00 1.24
C PHE A 171 16.57 8.44 1.68
N GLN A 172 17.68 8.99 1.18
CA GLN A 172 19.02 8.61 1.63
C GLN A 172 19.21 8.85 3.14
N GLY A 173 18.65 9.93 3.69
CA GLY A 173 18.63 10.19 5.14
C GLY A 173 17.67 9.31 5.94
N LEU A 174 16.66 8.72 5.28
CA LEU A 174 15.69 7.82 5.89
C LEU A 174 16.22 6.38 6.02
N TRP A 175 16.98 5.88 5.04
CA TRP A 175 17.45 4.49 5.03
C TRP A 175 18.19 4.05 6.29
N PRO A 176 19.10 4.86 6.89
CA PRO A 176 19.74 4.51 8.15
C PRO A 176 18.76 4.14 9.28
N LYS A 177 17.56 4.75 9.29
CA LYS A 177 16.54 4.53 10.32
C LYS A 177 15.98 3.11 10.30
N PHE A 178 15.92 2.47 9.13
CA PHE A 178 15.47 1.07 9.03
C PHE A 178 16.48 0.09 9.65
N TYR A 179 17.72 0.51 9.89
CA TYR A 179 18.74 -0.32 10.53
C TYR A 179 18.80 -0.13 12.05
N GLU A 180 18.06 0.82 12.62
CA GLU A 180 17.87 0.93 14.07
C GLU A 180 17.19 -0.34 14.61
N ASP A 181 17.49 -0.72 15.86
CA ASP A 181 16.98 -1.97 16.45
C ASP A 181 15.45 -1.92 16.61
N GLU A 182 14.94 -0.76 17.00
CA GLU A 182 13.51 -0.47 17.14
C GLU A 182 12.77 -0.53 15.80
N ALA A 183 13.48 -0.41 14.68
CA ALA A 183 12.91 -0.46 13.33
C ALA A 183 12.92 -1.87 12.72
N LYS A 184 13.23 -2.92 13.51
CA LYS A 184 13.34 -4.29 13.03
C LYS A 184 12.11 -4.79 12.25
N PHE A 185 10.92 -4.42 12.71
CA PHE A 185 9.65 -4.72 12.05
C PHE A 185 8.95 -3.45 11.53
N ALA A 186 9.72 -2.41 11.25
CA ALA A 186 9.18 -1.20 10.64
C ALA A 186 8.87 -1.42 9.16
N SER A 187 7.74 -0.86 8.72
CA SER A 187 7.35 -0.79 7.33
C SER A 187 6.84 0.59 6.97
N MET A 188 7.08 0.98 5.72
CA MET A 188 6.48 2.17 5.11
C MET A 188 5.71 1.77 3.87
N VAL A 189 4.47 2.23 3.74
CA VAL A 189 3.60 1.93 2.60
C VAL A 189 3.23 3.21 1.91
N PHE A 190 3.60 3.33 0.63
CA PHE A 190 3.23 4.47 -0.22
C PHE A 190 2.08 4.06 -1.11
N VAL A 191 0.95 4.74 -1.03
CA VAL A 191 -0.26 4.40 -1.79
C VAL A 191 -0.56 5.52 -2.78
N ALA A 192 -0.48 5.23 -4.07
CA ALA A 192 -0.69 6.24 -5.11
C ALA A 192 -2.09 6.86 -5.04
N PHE A 193 -2.14 8.19 -5.10
CA PHE A 193 -3.36 8.96 -5.31
C PHE A 193 -3.39 9.41 -6.77
N GLY A 194 -4.53 9.89 -7.27
CA GLY A 194 -4.72 10.17 -8.69
C GLY A 194 -6.04 9.61 -9.20
N GLY A 195 -6.21 9.61 -10.52
CA GLY A 195 -7.36 8.98 -11.17
C GLY A 195 -8.69 9.46 -10.61
N LYS A 196 -9.50 8.55 -10.03
CA LYS A 196 -10.80 8.93 -9.47
C LYS A 196 -10.70 9.85 -8.24
N MET A 197 -9.62 9.75 -7.47
CA MET A 197 -9.43 10.57 -6.26
C MET A 197 -9.20 12.05 -6.58
N GLU A 198 -8.77 12.39 -7.80
CA GLU A 198 -8.63 13.79 -8.25
C GLU A 198 -9.95 14.41 -8.73
N GLU A 199 -10.95 13.59 -9.06
CA GLU A 199 -12.24 14.06 -9.57
C GLU A 199 -13.25 14.37 -8.48
N ILE A 200 -13.05 13.80 -7.29
CA ILE A 200 -13.95 13.94 -6.15
C ILE A 200 -13.65 15.27 -5.46
N SER A 201 -14.68 16.08 -5.20
CA SER A 201 -14.51 17.33 -4.45
C SER A 201 -14.09 17.05 -3.01
N GLU A 202 -13.20 17.89 -2.45
CA GLU A 202 -12.80 17.84 -1.02
C GLU A 202 -13.99 17.93 -0.05
N THR A 203 -15.13 18.45 -0.51
CA THR A 203 -16.36 18.61 0.27
C THR A 203 -17.43 17.55 -0.01
N GLU A 204 -17.21 16.64 -0.98
CA GLU A 204 -18.19 15.61 -1.34
C GLU A 204 -18.45 14.62 -0.20
N SER A 205 -17.43 14.40 0.62
CA SER A 205 -17.48 13.62 1.85
C SER A 205 -16.61 14.28 2.93
N PRO A 206 -16.69 13.85 4.20
CA PRO A 206 -15.80 14.35 5.25
C PRO A 206 -14.32 13.98 5.04
N TYR A 207 -14.00 13.07 4.11
CA TYR A 207 -12.63 12.73 3.75
C TYR A 207 -12.09 13.77 2.74
N PRO A 208 -11.15 14.65 3.13
CA PRO A 208 -10.81 15.82 2.32
C PRO A 208 -9.65 15.58 1.35
N HIS A 209 -8.94 14.46 1.45
CA HIS A 209 -7.70 14.22 0.70
C HIS A 209 -8.02 13.77 -0.73
N SER A 210 -8.32 14.72 -1.61
CA SER A 210 -8.62 14.47 -3.02
C SER A 210 -7.52 15.03 -3.92
N ALA A 211 -7.85 15.93 -4.86
CA ALA A 211 -6.94 16.54 -5.81
C ALA A 211 -5.73 17.22 -5.13
N GLY A 212 -4.57 17.10 -5.77
CA GLY A 212 -3.31 17.70 -5.29
C GLY A 212 -2.54 16.86 -4.27
N ASN A 213 -3.03 15.68 -3.88
CA ASN A 213 -2.23 14.68 -3.16
C ASN A 213 -1.68 13.68 -4.18
N LEU A 214 -0.37 13.47 -4.18
CA LEU A 214 0.33 12.53 -5.08
C LEU A 214 0.21 11.09 -4.57
N TYR A 215 0.36 10.91 -3.27
CA TYR A 215 0.22 9.62 -2.58
C TYR A 215 0.08 9.84 -1.08
N SER A 216 -0.43 8.84 -0.37
CA SER A 216 -0.34 8.77 1.10
C SER A 216 0.82 7.89 1.53
N ILE A 217 1.39 8.18 2.69
CA ILE A 217 2.40 7.36 3.36
C ILE A 217 1.79 6.83 4.63
N LEU A 218 1.91 5.53 4.87
CA LEU A 218 1.69 4.89 6.16
C LEU A 218 3.05 4.46 6.72
N TYR A 219 3.33 4.80 7.97
CA TYR A 219 4.48 4.31 8.72
C TYR A 219 3.94 3.41 9.82
N VAL A 220 4.42 2.17 9.89
CA VAL A 220 4.03 1.21 10.93
C VAL A 220 5.29 0.61 11.53
N VAL A 221 5.30 0.46 12.85
CA VAL A 221 6.26 -0.37 13.56
C VAL A 221 5.50 -1.33 14.45
N ASP A 222 5.87 -2.61 14.36
CA ASP A 222 5.31 -3.70 15.15
C ASP A 222 6.35 -4.18 16.19
N TRP A 223 5.88 -4.66 17.35
CA TRP A 223 6.74 -5.28 18.36
C TRP A 223 6.01 -6.34 19.19
N GLU A 224 6.77 -7.24 19.80
CA GLU A 224 6.23 -8.32 20.65
C GLU A 224 6.06 -7.85 22.10
N GLU A 225 5.15 -8.49 22.85
CA GLU A 225 4.83 -8.11 24.24
C GLU A 225 6.04 -8.18 25.19
N GLU A 226 6.97 -9.11 24.96
CA GLU A 226 8.12 -9.33 25.85
C GLU A 226 9.10 -8.15 25.87
N GLU A 227 9.16 -7.36 24.80
CA GLU A 227 10.02 -6.16 24.68
C GLU A 227 9.57 -5.00 25.60
N ASN A 228 8.32 -5.01 26.08
CA ASN A 228 7.83 -4.02 27.05
C ASN A 228 8.39 -4.21 28.47
N LYS A 229 8.96 -5.39 28.80
CA LYS A 229 9.48 -5.68 30.14
C LYS A 229 10.88 -5.12 30.37
N THR A 230 11.71 -5.03 29.33
CA THR A 230 13.09 -4.55 29.40
C THR A 230 13.19 -3.02 29.56
N LEU A 231 12.22 -2.26 29.03
CA LEU A 231 12.19 -0.78 29.15
C LEU A 231 11.77 -0.27 30.54
N LYS A 232 11.19 -1.12 31.40
CA LYS A 232 10.82 -0.74 32.78
C LYS A 232 11.90 -1.06 33.82
N SER A 233 13.00 -1.69 33.42
CA SER A 233 14.09 -2.12 34.30
C SER A 233 15.38 -1.29 34.18
N SER A 234 15.34 -0.16 33.48
CA SER A 234 16.46 0.80 33.35
C SER A 234 16.16 2.12 34.04
#